data_AF-A0A1Q7FPI7-F1
#
_entry.id   AF-A0A1Q7FPI7-F1
#
_cell.length_a   1.000
_cell.length_b   1.000
_cell.length_c   1.000
_cell.angle_alpha   90.00
_cell.angle_beta   90.00
_cell.angle_gamma   90.00
#
_symmetry.space_group_name_H-M   'P 1'
#
loop_
_entity.id
_entity.type
_entity.pdbx_description
1 polymer ?
#
loop_
_entity_poly.entity_id
_entity_poly.type
_entity_poly.pdbx_seq_one_letter_code
_entity_poly.pdbx_strand_id
1 'polypeptide(L)'
;MISLLISVLLAWTPFAQEGKDIPFDIRARQNLLMGKGGTSGSLYYDVVITRQPTQGILIKLPYTKKGGKFSFDLHHRIAMPEDFGLPAEVTTVIEVLSGGTTSLGVYTIADKIHAGDKFDETIIKASSAEIDKFITPMFRKTITMDIRPGPQSISIVGQMLMITRGATTTRVDTPGTRIAAVSNFKFAETSPGVSLTR
;
A
#
# COMPACT_ATOMS: atom_id res chain seq x y z
N MET A 1 -1.56 55.53 -14.95
CA MET A 1 -2.20 54.21 -14.74
C MET A 1 -1.28 53.09 -15.20
N ILE A 2 -0.13 52.88 -14.53
CA ILE A 2 0.84 51.82 -14.89
C ILE A 2 1.21 50.98 -13.64
N SER A 3 0.60 51.27 -12.48
CA SER A 3 0.95 50.63 -11.21
C SER A 3 0.08 49.43 -10.81
N LEU A 4 -0.78 48.90 -11.70
CA LEU A 4 -1.76 47.86 -11.35
C LEU A 4 -1.56 46.50 -12.03
N LEU A 5 -0.52 46.34 -12.86
CA LEU A 5 -0.32 45.12 -13.67
C LEU A 5 0.74 44.15 -13.13
N ILE A 6 1.45 44.51 -12.05
CA ILE A 6 2.52 43.66 -11.49
C ILE A 6 2.02 42.77 -10.33
N SER A 7 0.87 43.08 -9.71
CA SER A 7 0.32 42.34 -8.57
C SER A 7 -0.43 41.05 -8.92
N VAL A 8 -0.64 40.74 -10.20
CA VAL A 8 -1.35 39.51 -10.63
C VAL A 8 -0.42 38.34 -10.94
N LEU A 9 0.91 38.55 -10.98
CA LEU A 9 1.89 37.48 -11.24
C LEU A 9 2.35 36.71 -10.00
N LEU A 10 1.84 37.02 -8.80
CA LEU A 10 2.17 36.29 -7.56
C LEU A 10 1.22 35.13 -7.24
N ALA A 11 0.25 34.83 -8.10
CA ALA A 11 -0.56 33.61 -8.01
C ALA A 11 0.15 32.38 -8.64
N TRP A 12 1.49 32.37 -8.61
CA TRP A 12 2.28 31.20 -8.97
C TRP A 12 2.09 30.17 -7.87
N THR A 13 1.22 29.22 -8.19
CA THR A 13 1.08 27.92 -7.57
C THR A 13 2.42 27.43 -7.02
N PRO A 14 2.48 26.91 -5.77
CA PRO A 14 3.64 26.13 -5.40
C PRO A 14 3.67 24.96 -6.39
N PHE A 15 4.66 24.95 -7.27
CA PHE A 15 5.06 23.75 -7.98
C PHE A 15 5.23 22.69 -6.89
N ALA A 16 4.26 21.77 -6.82
CA ALA A 16 4.47 20.51 -6.14
C ALA A 16 5.69 19.92 -6.83
N GLN A 17 6.84 20.03 -6.15
CA GLN A 17 8.10 19.51 -6.64
C GLN A 17 7.95 18.00 -6.59
N GLU A 18 7.45 17.45 -7.68
CA GLU A 18 7.18 16.03 -7.86
C GLU A 18 8.54 15.34 -7.76
N GLY A 19 8.82 14.77 -6.59
CA GLY A 19 10.08 14.09 -6.35
C GLY A 19 10.24 13.00 -7.39
N LYS A 20 11.37 12.98 -8.08
CA LYS A 20 11.66 11.96 -9.09
C LYS A 20 11.60 10.58 -8.43
N ASP A 21 10.75 9.69 -8.95
CA ASP A 21 10.69 8.30 -8.51
C ASP A 21 12.06 7.64 -8.68
N ILE A 22 12.54 7.02 -7.61
CA ILE A 22 13.84 6.35 -7.52
C ILE A 22 13.61 4.84 -7.54
N PRO A 23 14.36 4.09 -8.35
CA PRO A 23 14.28 2.63 -8.36
C PRO A 23 14.61 2.01 -7.00
N PHE A 24 13.91 0.94 -6.64
CA PHE A 24 14.15 0.13 -5.44
C PHE A 24 13.88 -1.35 -5.73
N ASP A 25 14.36 -2.24 -4.86
CA ASP A 25 14.17 -3.69 -5.03
C ASP A 25 13.02 -4.17 -4.14
N ILE A 26 12.02 -4.82 -4.74
CA ILE A 26 11.06 -5.64 -3.99
C ILE A 26 11.64 -7.05 -3.89
N ARG A 27 11.94 -7.48 -2.66
CA ARG A 27 12.54 -8.79 -2.31
C ARG A 27 11.54 -9.69 -1.59
N ALA A 28 10.27 -9.61 -1.99
CA ALA A 28 9.24 -10.49 -1.48
C ALA A 28 9.49 -11.94 -1.92
N ARG A 29 9.12 -12.90 -1.08
CA ARG A 29 9.14 -14.31 -1.45
C ARG A 29 8.17 -14.55 -2.60
N GLN A 30 8.51 -15.45 -3.52
CA GLN A 30 7.70 -15.72 -4.70
C GLN A 30 6.27 -16.18 -4.37
N ASN A 31 6.08 -16.90 -3.25
CA ASN A 31 4.77 -17.34 -2.79
C ASN A 31 3.88 -16.21 -2.24
N LEU A 32 4.41 -15.00 -2.07
CA LEU A 32 3.66 -13.79 -1.74
C LEU A 32 3.22 -13.02 -2.99
N LEU A 33 3.71 -13.36 -4.18
CA LEU A 33 3.23 -12.74 -5.40
C LEU A 33 1.80 -13.23 -5.68
N MET A 34 0.82 -12.35 -5.51
CA MET A 34 -0.58 -12.65 -5.78
C MET A 34 -0.84 -12.67 -7.29
N GLY A 35 -0.26 -11.72 -8.01
CA GLY A 35 -0.47 -11.57 -9.44
C GLY A 35 -0.06 -10.21 -9.97
N LYS A 36 -0.50 -9.92 -11.20
CA LYS A 36 -0.25 -8.67 -11.92
C LYS A 36 -1.57 -8.05 -12.36
N GLY A 37 -1.71 -6.74 -12.18
CA GLY A 37 -2.85 -5.99 -12.73
C GLY A 37 -2.89 -6.11 -14.25
N GLY A 38 -4.03 -6.53 -14.79
CA GLY A 38 -4.20 -6.72 -16.23
C GLY A 38 -4.10 -5.42 -17.02
N THR A 39 -4.56 -4.32 -16.43
CA THR A 39 -4.52 -2.99 -17.04
C THR A 39 -3.32 -2.20 -16.54
N SER A 40 -3.11 -2.13 -15.22
CA SER A 40 -2.04 -1.30 -14.64
C SER A 40 -0.65 -1.89 -14.84
N GLY A 41 -0.55 -3.21 -15.06
CA GLY A 41 0.70 -3.94 -15.06
C GLY A 41 1.41 -3.99 -13.69
N SER A 42 0.79 -3.45 -12.63
CA SER A 42 1.38 -3.42 -11.30
C SER A 42 1.43 -4.82 -10.69
N LEU A 43 2.49 -5.12 -9.94
CA LEU A 43 2.58 -6.36 -9.17
C LEU A 43 1.82 -6.19 -7.85
N TYR A 44 1.01 -7.20 -7.52
CA TYR A 44 0.27 -7.30 -6.28
C TYR A 44 0.89 -8.37 -5.40
N TYR A 45 1.13 -8.05 -4.12
CA TYR A 45 1.71 -8.96 -3.15
C TYR A 45 0.77 -9.18 -1.98
N ASP A 46 0.59 -10.45 -1.60
CA ASP A 46 -0.18 -10.89 -0.44
C ASP A 46 0.56 -10.49 0.85
N VAL A 47 -0.12 -9.74 1.71
CA VAL A 47 0.36 -9.41 3.06
C VAL A 47 -0.07 -10.52 4.01
N VAL A 48 0.91 -11.14 4.67
CA VAL A 48 0.71 -12.27 5.59
C VAL A 48 0.80 -11.82 7.04
N ILE A 49 -0.08 -12.34 7.90
CA ILE A 49 0.03 -12.16 9.34
C ILE A 49 1.31 -12.83 9.84
N THR A 50 2.24 -12.03 10.37
CA THR A 50 3.49 -12.53 10.94
C THR A 50 4.13 -11.46 11.82
N ARG A 51 4.85 -11.90 12.85
CA ARG A 51 5.73 -11.04 13.64
C ARG A 51 7.18 -11.05 13.14
N GLN A 52 7.48 -11.89 12.14
CA GLN A 52 8.83 -12.03 11.58
C GLN A 52 8.96 -11.17 10.32
N PRO A 53 9.74 -10.08 10.33
CA PRO A 53 9.74 -9.15 9.20
C PRO A 53 10.39 -9.74 7.96
N THR A 54 11.24 -10.76 8.11
CA THR A 54 11.81 -11.56 7.02
C THR A 54 10.81 -12.49 6.31
N GLN A 55 9.60 -12.62 6.86
CA GLN A 55 8.47 -13.32 6.26
C GLN A 55 7.46 -12.38 5.59
N GLY A 56 7.61 -11.07 5.77
CA GLY A 56 6.78 -10.05 5.12
C GLY A 56 7.24 -9.72 3.70
N ILE A 57 6.65 -8.66 3.15
CA ILE A 57 7.05 -8.10 1.86
C ILE A 57 8.26 -7.21 2.12
N LEU A 58 9.45 -7.73 1.83
CA LEU A 58 10.70 -7.02 2.00
C LEU A 58 10.94 -6.08 0.80
N ILE A 59 11.31 -4.84 1.10
CA ILE A 59 11.60 -3.81 0.11
C ILE A 59 12.92 -3.16 0.52
N LYS A 60 13.90 -3.19 -0.38
CA LYS A 60 15.20 -2.55 -0.15
C LYS A 60 15.21 -1.22 -0.87
N LEU A 61 15.19 -0.15 -0.09
CA LEU A 61 15.30 1.20 -0.62
C LEU A 61 16.77 1.54 -0.89
N PRO A 62 17.04 2.32 -1.95
CA PRO A 62 18.38 2.84 -2.19
C PRO A 62 18.77 3.82 -1.09
N TYR A 63 20.07 4.07 -0.98
CA TYR A 63 20.57 5.13 -0.11
C TYR A 63 20.09 6.50 -0.62
N THR A 64 19.43 7.27 0.25
CA THR A 64 19.13 8.69 0.00
C THR A 64 19.79 9.56 1.06
N LYS A 65 20.26 10.75 0.65
CA LYS A 65 20.93 11.69 1.57
C LYS A 65 19.92 12.45 2.42
N LYS A 66 18.71 12.65 1.89
CA LYS A 66 17.66 13.50 2.50
C LYS A 66 16.47 12.71 3.03
N GLY A 67 16.49 11.39 2.91
CA GLY A 67 15.31 10.59 3.12
C GLY A 67 14.40 10.66 1.90
N GLY A 68 13.13 10.33 2.07
CA GLY A 68 12.18 10.37 0.97
C GLY A 68 10.78 10.01 1.40
N LYS A 69 9.86 10.02 0.44
CA LYS A 69 8.49 9.53 0.62
C LYS A 69 8.36 8.18 -0.03
N PHE A 70 7.98 7.19 0.76
CA PHE A 70 7.62 5.86 0.29
C PHE A 70 6.11 5.72 0.33
N SER A 71 5.53 5.18 -0.74
CA SER A 71 4.10 4.91 -0.79
C SER A 71 3.78 3.59 -1.47
N PHE A 72 2.59 3.08 -1.18
CA PHE A 72 2.00 1.91 -1.81
C PHE A 72 0.48 1.95 -1.66
N ASP A 73 -0.23 1.20 -2.48
CA ASP A 73 -1.67 1.02 -2.37
C ASP A 73 -1.96 -0.22 -1.50
N LEU A 74 -2.81 -0.04 -0.47
CA LEU A 74 -3.32 -1.09 0.40
C LEU A 74 -4.73 -1.47 -0.03
N HIS A 75 -4.98 -2.78 -0.08
CA HIS A 75 -6.25 -3.38 -0.48
C HIS A 75 -6.68 -4.45 0.52
N HIS A 76 -7.98 -4.63 0.70
CA HIS A 76 -8.50 -5.83 1.34
C HIS A 76 -8.21 -7.05 0.46
N ARG A 77 -7.82 -8.19 1.05
CA ARG A 77 -7.73 -9.48 0.36
C ARG A 77 -8.74 -10.43 0.96
N ILE A 78 -9.84 -10.66 0.25
CA ILE A 78 -10.96 -11.45 0.76
C ILE A 78 -11.41 -12.43 -0.31
N ALA A 79 -11.69 -13.66 0.09
CA ALA A 79 -12.42 -14.59 -0.76
C ALA A 79 -13.91 -14.21 -0.71
N MET A 80 -14.54 -14.02 -1.86
CA MET A 80 -15.98 -13.74 -1.96
C MET A 80 -16.70 -14.93 -2.60
N PRO A 81 -16.87 -16.05 -1.87
CA PRO A 81 -17.76 -17.12 -2.31
C PRO A 81 -19.23 -16.64 -2.29
N GLU A 82 -20.12 -17.41 -2.92
CA GLU A 82 -21.55 -17.07 -3.04
C GLU A 82 -22.24 -16.90 -1.68
N ASP A 83 -21.75 -17.56 -0.64
CA ASP A 83 -22.25 -17.54 0.73
C ASP A 83 -21.51 -16.55 1.66
N PHE A 84 -20.67 -15.67 1.12
CA PHE A 84 -19.83 -14.73 1.90
C PHE A 84 -20.63 -13.88 2.91
N GLY A 85 -21.90 -13.60 2.60
CA GLY A 85 -22.81 -12.78 3.41
C GLY A 85 -22.52 -11.28 3.25
N LEU A 86 -23.45 -10.56 2.61
CA LEU A 86 -23.35 -9.13 2.34
C LEU A 86 -24.58 -8.38 2.90
N PRO A 87 -24.45 -7.10 3.29
CA PRO A 87 -23.20 -6.33 3.31
C PRO A 87 -22.25 -6.77 4.43
N ALA A 88 -20.96 -6.52 4.24
CA ALA A 88 -19.90 -6.84 5.21
C ALA A 88 -19.02 -5.63 5.47
N GLU A 89 -18.79 -5.29 6.73
CA GLU A 89 -17.78 -4.30 7.13
C GLU A 89 -16.46 -5.01 7.31
N VAL A 90 -15.43 -4.56 6.61
CA VAL A 90 -14.13 -5.20 6.60
C VAL A 90 -13.09 -4.21 7.08
N THR A 91 -12.27 -4.63 8.03
CA THR A 91 -11.13 -3.86 8.53
C THR A 91 -9.88 -4.70 8.41
N THR A 92 -8.89 -4.24 7.66
CA THR A 92 -7.59 -4.89 7.53
C THR A 92 -6.52 -4.01 8.15
N VAL A 93 -5.69 -4.59 9.02
CA VAL A 93 -4.61 -3.90 9.71
C VAL A 93 -3.28 -4.53 9.33
N ILE A 94 -2.35 -3.68 8.91
CA ILE A 94 -0.97 -4.02 8.57
C ILE A 94 -0.01 -3.17 9.39
N GLU A 95 1.23 -3.63 9.50
CA GLU A 95 2.32 -2.87 10.07
C GLU A 95 3.47 -2.79 9.07
N VAL A 96 4.12 -1.63 9.05
CA VAL A 96 5.31 -1.40 8.24
C VAL A 96 6.49 -1.21 9.18
N LEU A 97 7.54 -1.99 8.94
CA LEU A 97 8.72 -2.09 9.79
C LEU A 97 9.96 -1.66 9.00
N SER A 98 10.91 -1.01 9.66
CA SER A 98 12.24 -0.67 9.14
C SER A 98 13.33 -1.43 9.88
N GLY A 99 14.42 -1.76 9.17
CA GLY A 99 15.59 -2.42 9.74
C GLY A 99 15.29 -3.81 10.32
N GLY A 100 14.13 -4.38 9.99
CA GLY A 100 13.69 -5.69 10.44
C GLY A 100 12.99 -5.73 11.80
N THR A 101 12.87 -4.64 12.56
CA THR A 101 12.15 -4.65 13.86
C THR A 101 11.52 -3.31 14.27
N THR A 102 11.92 -2.18 13.67
CA THR A 102 11.46 -0.86 14.11
C THR A 102 10.16 -0.51 13.41
N SER A 103 9.08 -0.26 14.16
CA SER A 103 7.81 0.16 13.56
C SER A 103 7.92 1.55 12.93
N LEU A 104 7.58 1.64 11.63
CA LEU A 104 7.37 2.91 10.92
C LEU A 104 5.92 3.36 11.04
N GLY A 105 4.99 2.43 11.25
CA GLY A 105 3.58 2.74 11.45
C GLY A 105 2.68 1.53 11.30
N VAL A 106 1.50 1.63 11.92
CA VAL A 106 0.39 0.70 11.76
C VAL A 106 -0.66 1.37 10.88
N TYR A 107 -1.11 0.68 9.84
CA TYR A 107 -2.03 1.20 8.86
C TYR A 107 -3.26 0.33 8.75
N THR A 108 -4.41 0.99 8.63
CA THR A 108 -5.72 0.35 8.58
C THR A 108 -6.48 0.81 7.34
N ILE A 109 -7.09 -0.13 6.63
CA ILE A 109 -8.15 0.12 5.65
C ILE A 109 -9.44 -0.47 6.22
N ALA A 110 -10.53 0.28 6.14
CA ALA A 110 -11.81 -0.09 6.71
C ALA A 110 -12.93 0.37 5.76
N ASP A 111 -13.63 -0.58 5.17
CA ASP A 111 -14.64 -0.33 4.14
C ASP A 111 -15.85 -1.24 4.34
N LYS A 112 -17.00 -0.83 3.79
CA LYS A 112 -18.23 -1.62 3.77
C LYS A 112 -18.47 -2.13 2.37
N ILE A 113 -18.47 -3.46 2.25
CA ILE A 113 -18.64 -4.18 0.99
C ILE A 113 -20.12 -4.51 0.79
N HIS A 114 -20.65 -4.15 -0.37
CA HIS A 114 -22.00 -4.40 -0.82
C HIS A 114 -22.03 -5.39 -1.98
N ALA A 115 -23.22 -5.91 -2.29
CA ALA A 115 -23.44 -6.75 -3.45
C ALA A 115 -23.16 -5.95 -4.73
N GLY A 116 -22.33 -6.52 -5.63
CA GLY A 116 -21.97 -5.89 -6.90
C GLY A 116 -20.72 -5.00 -6.84
N ASP A 117 -20.15 -4.76 -5.65
CA ASP A 117 -18.85 -4.11 -5.54
C ASP A 117 -17.79 -4.94 -6.26
N LYS A 118 -16.97 -4.25 -7.06
CA LYS A 118 -15.90 -4.87 -7.84
C LYS A 118 -14.63 -4.06 -7.70
N PHE A 119 -13.51 -4.75 -7.83
CA PHE A 119 -12.23 -4.09 -8.00
C PHE A 119 -12.14 -3.43 -9.37
N ASP A 120 -11.36 -2.35 -9.45
CA ASP A 120 -11.22 -1.51 -10.64
C ASP A 120 -10.39 -2.16 -11.75
N GLU A 121 -9.71 -3.27 -11.48
CA GLU A 121 -9.03 -4.05 -12.50
C GLU A 121 -9.04 -5.57 -12.25
N THR A 122 -8.81 -6.34 -13.31
CA THR A 122 -8.61 -7.79 -13.22
C THR A 122 -7.18 -8.10 -12.79
N ILE A 123 -7.01 -9.02 -11.83
CA ILE A 123 -5.69 -9.51 -11.43
C ILE A 123 -5.37 -10.82 -12.14
N ILE A 124 -4.34 -10.82 -12.98
CA ILE A 124 -3.76 -12.03 -13.57
C ILE A 124 -2.98 -12.75 -12.46
N LYS A 125 -3.54 -13.87 -11.98
CA LYS A 125 -3.03 -14.62 -10.84
C LYS A 125 -1.70 -15.29 -11.14
N ALA A 126 -0.77 -15.20 -10.17
CA ALA A 126 0.49 -15.95 -10.22
C ALA A 126 0.34 -17.37 -9.67
N SER A 127 -0.60 -17.57 -8.73
CA SER A 127 -0.92 -18.88 -8.13
C SER A 127 -1.93 -19.65 -8.98
N SER A 128 -1.74 -20.96 -9.07
CA SER A 128 -2.69 -21.90 -9.69
C SER A 128 -3.64 -22.57 -8.69
N ALA A 129 -3.57 -22.21 -7.40
CA ALA A 129 -4.43 -22.81 -6.39
C ALA A 129 -5.91 -22.42 -6.62
N GLU A 130 -6.81 -23.40 -6.57
CA GLU A 130 -8.25 -23.19 -6.82
C GLU A 130 -8.86 -22.11 -5.92
N ILE A 131 -8.45 -22.06 -4.65
CA ILE A 131 -8.94 -21.07 -3.70
C ILE A 131 -8.61 -19.62 -4.09
N ASP A 132 -7.49 -19.40 -4.80
CA ASP A 132 -7.05 -18.05 -5.17
C ASP A 132 -7.85 -17.47 -6.35
N LYS A 133 -8.68 -18.28 -7.02
CA LYS A 133 -9.60 -17.84 -8.09
C LYS A 133 -10.72 -16.94 -7.57
N PHE A 134 -11.16 -17.15 -6.33
CA PHE A 134 -12.27 -16.41 -5.71
C PHE A 134 -11.81 -15.20 -4.91
N ILE A 135 -10.51 -14.94 -4.90
CA ILE A 135 -9.91 -13.85 -4.13
C ILE A 135 -9.60 -12.73 -5.10
N THR A 136 -10.05 -11.51 -4.85
CA THR A 136 -9.63 -10.32 -5.60
C THR A 136 -9.34 -9.22 -4.59
N PRO A 137 -8.34 -8.34 -4.83
CA PRO A 137 -8.18 -7.16 -4.00
C PRO A 137 -9.47 -6.35 -4.01
N MET A 138 -9.82 -5.71 -2.91
CA MET A 138 -11.00 -4.86 -2.83
C MET A 138 -10.65 -3.54 -2.19
N PHE A 139 -11.24 -2.47 -2.74
CA PHE A 139 -10.98 -1.09 -2.36
C PHE A 139 -9.50 -0.72 -2.52
N ARG A 140 -9.17 0.56 -2.35
CA ARG A 140 -7.81 1.08 -2.48
C ARG A 140 -7.61 2.20 -1.48
N LYS A 141 -6.58 2.08 -0.65
CA LYS A 141 -6.08 3.15 0.20
C LYS A 141 -4.59 3.34 -0.01
N THR A 142 -4.19 4.48 -0.56
CA THR A 142 -2.76 4.82 -0.68
C THR A 142 -2.20 5.15 0.70
N ILE A 143 -1.15 4.43 1.08
CA ILE A 143 -0.36 4.66 2.29
C ILE A 143 0.91 5.40 1.88
N THR A 144 1.20 6.50 2.57
CA THR A 144 2.42 7.30 2.36
C THR A 144 3.13 7.50 3.69
N MET A 145 4.46 7.35 3.69
CA MET A 145 5.30 7.55 4.87
C MET A 145 6.61 8.23 4.52
N ASP A 146 7.16 8.93 5.51
CA ASP A 146 8.49 9.52 5.42
C ASP A 146 9.55 8.50 5.82
N ILE A 147 10.54 8.34 4.96
CA ILE A 147 11.71 7.48 5.15
C ILE A 147 12.88 8.37 5.52
N ARG A 148 13.59 8.00 6.59
CA ARG A 148 14.76 8.74 7.05
C ARG A 148 15.94 8.57 6.09
N PRO A 149 16.89 9.53 6.06
CA PRO A 149 18.15 9.36 5.33
C PRO A 149 18.88 8.06 5.66
N GLY A 150 19.65 7.57 4.70
CA GLY A 150 20.46 6.35 4.84
C GLY A 150 19.88 5.12 4.14
N PRO A 151 20.57 3.97 4.22
CA PRO A 151 20.06 2.72 3.67
C PRO A 151 18.89 2.22 4.53
N GLN A 152 17.77 1.90 3.90
CA GLN A 152 16.57 1.41 4.58
C GLN A 152 16.09 0.11 3.94
N SER A 153 15.70 -0.84 4.79
CA SER A 153 14.90 -1.98 4.36
C SER A 153 13.56 -1.90 5.06
N ILE A 154 12.50 -1.92 4.28
CA ILE A 154 11.13 -1.94 4.74
C ILE A 154 10.61 -3.38 4.70
N SER A 155 9.78 -3.74 5.67
CA SER A 155 8.97 -4.95 5.64
C SER A 155 7.52 -4.59 5.92
N ILE A 156 6.61 -5.09 5.08
CA ILE A 156 5.16 -4.97 5.30
C ILE A 156 4.64 -6.31 5.79
N VAL A 157 4.02 -6.31 6.97
CA VAL A 157 3.47 -7.50 7.63
C VAL A 157 2.01 -7.27 8.01
N GLY A 158 1.24 -8.35 8.04
CA GLY A 158 -0.15 -8.34 8.47
C GLY A 158 -0.25 -8.43 9.98
N GLN A 159 -1.27 -7.76 10.55
CA GLN A 159 -1.59 -7.87 11.98
C GLN A 159 -2.90 -8.62 12.17
N MET A 160 -3.97 -8.17 11.52
CA MET A 160 -5.30 -8.78 11.65
C MET A 160 -6.25 -8.35 10.53
N LEU A 161 -7.27 -9.17 10.31
CA LEU A 161 -8.45 -8.88 9.48
C LEU A 161 -9.70 -9.07 10.34
N MET A 162 -10.62 -8.12 10.30
CA MET A 162 -11.93 -8.21 10.93
C MET A 162 -13.00 -8.09 9.86
N ILE A 163 -13.98 -8.99 9.90
CA ILE A 163 -15.15 -8.98 9.02
C ILE A 163 -16.40 -9.02 9.89
N THR A 164 -17.21 -7.97 9.83
CA THR A 164 -18.49 -7.86 10.53
C THR A 164 -19.64 -7.97 9.55
N ARG A 165 -20.59 -8.86 9.83
CA ARG A 165 -21.82 -9.10 9.05
C ARG A 165 -22.99 -9.12 10.01
N GLY A 166 -23.86 -8.11 9.94
CA GLY A 166 -24.95 -7.95 10.90
C GLY A 166 -24.42 -7.89 12.34
N ALA A 167 -24.85 -8.83 13.20
CA ALA A 167 -24.39 -8.92 14.58
C ALA A 167 -23.12 -9.78 14.78
N THR A 168 -22.59 -10.39 13.72
CA THR A 168 -21.47 -11.34 13.81
C THR A 168 -20.18 -10.69 13.35
N THR A 169 -19.16 -10.67 14.21
CA THR A 169 -17.80 -10.26 13.85
C THR A 169 -16.85 -11.45 13.87
N THR A 170 -16.20 -11.72 12.75
CA THR A 170 -15.10 -12.68 12.65
C THR A 170 -13.78 -11.93 12.68
N ARG A 171 -12.90 -12.32 13.60
CA ARG A 171 -11.52 -11.83 13.70
C ARG A 171 -10.57 -12.91 13.20
N VAL A 172 -9.65 -12.52 12.33
CA VAL A 172 -8.58 -13.37 11.78
C VAL A 172 -7.25 -12.74 12.16
N ASP A 173 -6.53 -13.39 13.06
CA ASP A 173 -5.18 -13.00 13.53
C ASP A 173 -4.22 -14.19 13.59
N THR A 174 -4.56 -15.29 12.93
CA THR A 174 -3.72 -16.49 12.81
C THR A 174 -2.47 -16.20 11.97
N PRO A 175 -1.25 -16.47 12.50
CA PRO A 175 -0.02 -16.33 11.73
C PRO A 175 0.01 -17.21 10.47
N GLY A 176 0.60 -16.68 9.39
CA GLY A 176 0.64 -17.35 8.08
C GLY A 176 -0.57 -17.05 7.19
N THR A 177 -1.65 -16.48 7.74
CA THR A 177 -2.83 -16.11 6.96
C THR A 177 -2.60 -14.84 6.14
N ARG A 178 -2.96 -14.87 4.86
CA ARG A 178 -2.89 -13.74 3.93
C ARG A 178 -4.16 -12.88 4.08
N ILE A 179 -4.01 -11.61 4.46
CA ILE A 179 -5.13 -10.75 4.88
C ILE A 179 -5.30 -9.45 4.08
N ALA A 180 -4.27 -9.06 3.33
CA ALA A 180 -4.29 -7.85 2.51
C ALA A 180 -3.55 -8.11 1.21
N ALA A 181 -3.73 -7.22 0.25
CA ALA A 181 -2.85 -7.10 -0.91
C ALA A 181 -2.25 -5.69 -0.91
N VAL A 182 -1.00 -5.58 -1.35
CA VAL A 182 -0.35 -4.28 -1.59
C VAL A 182 0.22 -4.21 -3.00
N SER A 183 0.17 -3.02 -3.59
CA SER A 183 0.60 -2.77 -4.97
C SER A 183 1.14 -1.35 -5.14
N ASN A 184 1.52 -0.99 -6.37
CA ASN A 184 1.82 0.38 -6.77
C ASN A 184 2.86 1.08 -5.85
N PHE A 185 3.95 0.37 -5.55
CA PHE A 185 5.02 0.91 -4.73
C PHE A 185 5.73 2.07 -5.43
N LYS A 186 5.98 3.15 -4.69
CA LYS A 186 6.73 4.32 -5.17
C LYS A 186 7.68 4.81 -4.09
N PHE A 187 8.80 5.37 -4.53
CA PHE A 187 9.76 5.99 -3.64
C PHE A 187 10.36 7.22 -4.30
N ALA A 188 10.24 8.38 -3.66
CA ALA A 188 10.81 9.62 -4.16
C ALA A 188 11.70 10.25 -3.08
N GLU A 189 12.92 10.66 -3.42
CA GLU A 189 13.78 11.43 -2.48
C GLU A 189 13.18 12.82 -2.25
N THR A 190 13.29 13.31 -1.01
CA THR A 190 12.89 14.67 -0.68
C THR A 190 13.78 15.66 -1.42
N SER A 191 13.20 16.39 -2.37
CA SER A 191 13.92 17.46 -3.07
C SER A 191 14.15 18.65 -2.13
N PRO A 192 15.31 19.34 -2.18
CA PRO A 192 15.40 20.65 -1.57
C PRO A 192 14.40 21.58 -2.27
N GLY A 193 13.53 22.20 -1.47
CA GLY A 193 12.79 23.37 -1.94
C GLY A 193 13.77 24.36 -2.56
N VAL A 194 13.38 24.98 -3.67
CA VAL A 194 14.21 26.00 -4.32
C VAL A 194 14.47 27.10 -3.30
N SER A 195 15.75 27.36 -3.00
CA SER A 195 16.13 28.47 -2.14
C SER A 195 15.63 29.75 -2.82
N LEU A 196 14.71 30.47 -2.18
CA LEU A 196 14.33 31.80 -2.61
C LEU A 196 15.56 32.69 -2.39
N THR A 197 16.37 32.87 -3.44
CA THR A 197 17.38 33.93 -3.48
C THR A 197 16.64 35.25 -3.34
N ARG A 198 16.97 35.97 -2.26
CA ARG A 198 16.38 37.25 -1.89
C ARG A 198 16.95 38.38 -2.74
#